data_AF-A0A3C1Q4V9-F1
#
_entry.id   AF-A0A3C1Q4V9-F1
#
_cell.length_a   1.000
_cell.length_b   1.000
_cell.length_c   1.000
_cell.angle_alpha   90.00
_cell.angle_beta   90.00
_cell.angle_gamma   90.00
#
_symmetry.space_group_name_H-M   'P 1'
#
loop_
_entity.id
_entity.type
_entity.pdbx_description
1 polymer ?
#
loop_
_entity_poly.entity_id
_entity_poly.type
_entity_poly.pdbx_seq_one_letter_code
_entity_poly.pdbx_strand_id
1 'polypeptide(L)'
;AIYLANLDFELVEYFGKTFGVEVTEKNRAARERIVKALEDGGAKGDPWGWYKLLAFVPILHHLWFLHYLLWLLAIFLPIALLARNFKGRLPDFLIGVPGCLVWLIPLTWWFQTLMPGEFGPTTAVGFVPWPPLLGYYAIFFFFGAMCFGRGIWEEKVGRYWPLWFVFSLVLGLWGMVLVEKGGDAVPWLASGFAWTTIIAMMGFFRAFLNQGNPKVRYLSDSAYWLYLAHVPLMIAVQILISGWEIPLIIKLVIVIGGVTAVLLVIYEFAIRYTWIGAILNGRKFRVSPPPLPIEKQDL
;
A
#
# COMPACT_ATOMS: atom_id res chain seq x y z
N ALA A 1 -12.43 -17.65 16.74
CA ALA A 1 -13.21 -17.66 18.00
C ALA A 1 -12.38 -18.18 19.18
N ILE A 2 -11.98 -19.47 19.21
CA ILE A 2 -11.16 -20.03 20.31
C ILE A 2 -9.89 -19.23 20.59
N TYR A 3 -9.15 -18.85 19.54
CA TYR A 3 -7.94 -18.04 19.68
C TYR A 3 -8.18 -16.70 20.41
N LEU A 4 -9.22 -15.95 20.04
CA LEU A 4 -9.60 -14.70 20.72
C LEU A 4 -10.08 -14.96 22.16
N ALA A 5 -10.69 -16.12 22.41
CA ALA A 5 -11.10 -16.57 23.72
C ALA A 5 -9.93 -17.10 24.58
N ASN A 6 -8.74 -17.27 24.00
CA ASN A 6 -7.50 -17.69 24.67
C ASN A 6 -6.43 -16.59 24.75
N LEU A 7 -6.67 -15.37 24.24
CA LEU A 7 -5.82 -14.19 24.51
C LEU A 7 -5.56 -14.04 26.02
N ASP A 8 -4.39 -13.58 26.42
CA ASP A 8 -4.03 -13.44 27.84
C ASP A 8 -5.05 -12.56 28.59
N PHE A 9 -5.58 -13.08 29.70
CA PHE A 9 -6.59 -12.37 30.49
C PHE A 9 -5.99 -11.13 31.17
N GLU A 10 -4.70 -11.15 31.50
CA GLU A 10 -4.00 -9.98 32.03
C GLU A 10 -3.95 -8.84 31.01
N LEU A 11 -3.79 -9.16 29.73
CA LEU A 11 -3.83 -8.20 28.63
C LEU A 11 -5.24 -7.59 28.50
N VAL A 12 -6.28 -8.41 28.60
CA VAL A 12 -7.68 -7.95 28.55
C VAL A 12 -8.02 -7.06 29.75
N GLU A 13 -7.55 -7.40 30.95
CA GLU A 13 -7.73 -6.59 32.15
C GLU A 13 -6.99 -5.25 32.05
N TYR A 14 -5.76 -5.25 31.51
CA TYR A 14 -4.97 -4.05 31.26
C TYR A 14 -5.69 -3.08 30.31
N PHE A 15 -6.17 -3.57 29.17
CA PHE A 15 -6.94 -2.74 28.23
C PHE A 15 -8.29 -2.30 28.83
N GLY A 16 -8.99 -3.19 29.54
CA GLY A 16 -10.24 -2.85 30.23
C GLY A 16 -10.08 -1.67 31.18
N LYS A 17 -9.05 -1.70 32.05
CA LYS A 17 -8.72 -0.58 32.95
C LYS A 17 -8.38 0.70 32.18
N THR A 18 -7.63 0.59 31.08
CA THR A 18 -7.23 1.74 30.25
C THR A 18 -8.44 2.45 29.61
N PHE A 19 -9.49 1.70 29.28
CA PHE A 19 -10.72 2.24 28.68
C PHE A 19 -11.88 2.44 29.68
N GLY A 20 -11.64 2.27 30.98
CA GLY A 20 -12.68 2.42 32.02
C GLY A 20 -13.75 1.33 31.99
N VAL A 21 -13.46 0.16 31.40
CA VAL A 21 -14.34 -1.00 31.35
C VAL A 21 -13.96 -1.97 32.47
N GLU A 22 -14.93 -2.27 33.34
CA GLU A 22 -14.72 -3.16 34.48
C GLU A 22 -14.64 -4.63 34.02
N VAL A 23 -13.44 -5.21 34.05
CA VAL A 23 -13.22 -6.63 33.74
C VAL A 23 -13.18 -7.39 35.05
N THR A 24 -14.21 -8.21 35.31
CA THR A 24 -14.37 -8.95 36.57
C THR A 24 -14.08 -10.45 36.41
N GLU A 25 -13.94 -11.18 37.51
CA GLU A 25 -13.83 -12.65 37.49
C GLU A 25 -15.03 -13.35 36.82
N LYS A 26 -16.21 -12.70 36.79
CA LYS A 26 -17.35 -13.21 36.01
C LYS A 26 -17.06 -13.24 34.51
N ASN A 27 -16.29 -12.29 34.00
CA ASN A 27 -15.85 -12.27 32.59
C ASN A 27 -14.87 -13.41 32.30
N ARG A 28 -14.00 -13.76 33.26
CA ARG A 28 -13.09 -14.91 33.16
C ARG A 28 -13.87 -16.23 33.06
N ALA A 29 -14.80 -16.45 34.00
CA ALA A 29 -15.64 -17.64 34.01
C ALA A 29 -16.57 -17.75 32.78
N ALA A 30 -17.09 -16.62 32.27
CA ALA A 30 -17.88 -16.61 31.04
C ALA A 30 -17.06 -17.02 29.82
N ARG A 31 -15.80 -16.61 29.77
CA ARG A 31 -14.87 -16.93 28.68
C ARG A 31 -14.48 -18.40 28.67
N GLU A 32 -14.19 -18.99 29.83
CA GLU A 32 -13.95 -20.43 29.97
C GLU A 32 -15.15 -21.25 29.48
N ARG A 33 -16.37 -20.82 29.80
CA ARG A 33 -17.60 -21.45 29.28
C ARG A 33 -17.71 -21.35 27.76
N ILE A 34 -17.34 -20.19 27.18
CA ILE A 34 -17.34 -19.99 25.73
C ILE A 34 -16.26 -20.86 25.06
N VAL A 35 -15.06 -20.94 25.62
CA VAL A 35 -13.98 -21.82 25.11
C VAL A 35 -14.45 -23.26 25.11
N LYS A 36 -15.00 -23.73 26.25
CA LYS A 36 -15.52 -25.09 26.37
C LYS A 36 -16.65 -25.37 25.39
N ALA A 37 -17.61 -24.44 25.24
CA ALA A 37 -18.69 -24.57 24.27
C ALA A 37 -18.19 -24.59 22.81
N LEU A 38 -17.10 -23.87 22.51
CA LEU A 38 -16.47 -23.89 21.18
C LEU A 38 -15.72 -25.20 20.93
N GLU A 39 -15.01 -25.72 21.93
CA GLU A 39 -14.31 -27.02 21.86
C GLU A 39 -15.31 -28.18 21.74
N ASP A 40 -16.38 -28.16 22.53
CA ASP A 40 -17.50 -29.12 22.46
C ASP A 40 -18.21 -29.07 21.10
N GLY A 41 -18.25 -27.87 20.47
CA GLY A 41 -18.71 -27.65 19.10
C GLY A 41 -17.73 -28.10 18.00
N GLY A 42 -16.62 -28.74 18.36
CA GLY A 42 -15.63 -29.29 17.43
C GLY A 42 -14.60 -28.28 16.91
N ALA A 43 -14.57 -27.05 17.43
CA ALA A 43 -13.52 -26.11 17.07
C ALA A 43 -12.19 -26.55 17.73
N LYS A 44 -11.19 -26.84 16.89
CA LYS A 44 -9.85 -27.20 17.34
C LYS A 44 -9.03 -25.94 17.60
N GLY A 45 -8.13 -26.01 18.59
CA GLY A 45 -7.09 -25.00 18.77
C GLY A 45 -6.30 -24.84 17.48
N ASP A 46 -6.11 -23.60 17.04
CA ASP A 46 -5.38 -23.29 15.81
C ASP A 46 -3.87 -23.45 16.05
N PRO A 47 -3.19 -24.46 15.47
CA PRO A 47 -1.76 -24.69 15.69
C PRO A 47 -0.90 -23.51 15.23
N TRP A 48 -1.45 -22.69 14.32
CA TRP A 48 -0.81 -21.50 13.77
C TRP A 48 -1.28 -20.19 14.44
N GLY A 49 -1.94 -20.27 15.61
CA GLY A 49 -2.44 -19.11 16.33
C GLY A 49 -1.36 -18.10 16.70
N TRP A 50 -0.16 -18.56 17.09
CA TRP A 50 0.99 -17.70 17.38
C TRP A 50 1.48 -16.96 16.12
N TYR A 51 1.46 -17.62 14.97
CA TYR A 51 1.85 -17.04 13.70
C TYR A 51 0.84 -15.98 13.26
N LYS A 52 -0.46 -16.28 13.39
CA LYS A 52 -1.52 -15.30 13.11
C LYS A 52 -1.44 -14.10 14.06
N LEU A 53 -1.09 -14.29 15.33
CA LEU A 53 -0.80 -13.17 16.23
C LEU A 53 0.28 -12.27 15.61
N LEU A 54 1.45 -12.84 15.28
CA LEU A 54 2.57 -12.07 14.75
C LEU A 54 2.29 -11.40 13.40
N ALA A 55 1.41 -11.99 12.58
CA ALA A 55 1.02 -11.45 11.28
C ALA A 55 -0.01 -10.30 11.37
N PHE A 56 -0.81 -10.25 12.45
CA PHE A 56 -1.91 -9.30 12.59
C PHE A 56 -1.79 -8.30 13.74
N VAL A 57 -0.86 -8.48 14.69
CA VAL A 57 -0.60 -7.45 15.72
C VAL A 57 -0.17 -6.16 15.04
N PRO A 58 -0.79 -5.00 15.34
CA PRO A 58 -0.54 -3.75 14.62
C PRO A 58 0.74 -3.06 15.06
N ILE A 59 1.90 -3.69 14.82
CA ILE A 59 3.21 -3.13 15.20
C ILE A 59 3.65 -2.09 14.18
N LEU A 60 3.54 -2.41 12.89
CA LEU A 60 4.09 -1.57 11.83
C LEU A 60 3.13 -0.43 11.45
N HIS A 61 1.85 -0.54 11.79
CA HIS A 61 0.80 0.41 11.39
C HIS A 61 0.93 0.78 9.92
N HIS A 62 1.23 2.04 9.58
CA HIS A 62 1.33 2.53 8.20
C HIS A 62 2.62 2.10 7.48
N LEU A 63 3.62 1.57 8.19
CA LEU A 63 4.89 1.12 7.62
C LEU A 63 4.83 -0.31 7.05
N TRP A 64 3.69 -0.99 7.18
CA TRP A 64 3.51 -2.36 6.71
C TRP A 64 3.90 -2.54 5.24
N PHE A 65 3.51 -1.61 4.37
CA PHE A 65 3.82 -1.68 2.94
C PHE A 65 5.34 -1.75 2.68
N LEU A 66 6.13 -0.94 3.41
CA LEU A 66 7.59 -0.94 3.31
C LEU A 66 8.19 -2.27 3.76
N HIS A 67 7.65 -2.85 4.83
CA HIS A 67 8.07 -4.16 5.31
C HIS A 67 7.82 -5.28 4.27
N TYR A 68 6.65 -5.30 3.63
CA TYR A 68 6.38 -6.25 2.55
C TYR A 68 7.32 -6.02 1.37
N LEU A 69 7.63 -4.76 1.05
CA LEU A 69 8.61 -4.43 0.00
C LEU A 69 10.01 -4.99 0.31
N LEU A 70 10.45 -4.94 1.57
CA LEU A 70 11.73 -5.55 2.00
C LEU A 70 11.74 -7.07 1.79
N TRP A 71 10.66 -7.77 2.13
CA TRP A 71 10.54 -9.20 1.86
C TRP A 71 10.55 -9.52 0.37
N LEU A 72 9.81 -8.76 -0.44
CA LEU A 72 9.79 -8.92 -1.89
C LEU A 72 11.17 -8.67 -2.50
N LEU A 73 11.91 -7.67 -2.01
CA LEU A 73 13.30 -7.42 -2.40
C LEU A 73 14.22 -8.57 -2.00
N ALA A 74 14.09 -9.10 -0.79
CA ALA A 74 14.86 -10.24 -0.32
C ALA A 74 14.63 -11.50 -1.19
N ILE A 75 13.41 -11.70 -1.70
CA ILE A 75 13.07 -12.77 -2.64
C ILE A 75 13.56 -12.43 -4.07
N PHE A 76 13.46 -11.18 -4.49
CA PHE A 76 13.85 -10.72 -5.82
C PHE A 76 15.35 -10.82 -6.05
N LEU A 77 16.18 -10.49 -5.06
CA LEU A 77 17.64 -10.52 -5.19
C LEU A 77 18.20 -11.88 -5.66
N PRO A 78 17.90 -13.02 -5.01
CA PRO A 78 18.35 -14.32 -5.51
C PRO A 78 17.78 -14.63 -6.88
N ILE A 79 16.49 -14.36 -7.14
CA ILE A 79 15.88 -14.59 -8.46
C ILE A 79 16.62 -13.80 -9.55
N ALA A 80 16.92 -12.53 -9.31
CA ALA A 80 17.66 -11.68 -10.23
C ALA A 80 19.08 -12.20 -10.45
N LEU A 81 19.76 -12.69 -9.42
CA LEU A 81 21.09 -13.30 -9.54
C LEU A 81 21.06 -14.57 -10.39
N LEU A 82 20.07 -15.45 -10.20
CA LEU A 82 19.89 -16.63 -11.03
C LEU A 82 19.54 -16.26 -12.49
N ALA A 83 18.67 -15.26 -12.67
CA ALA A 83 18.21 -14.79 -13.97
C ALA A 83 19.31 -14.12 -14.80
N ARG A 84 20.40 -13.60 -14.19
CA ARG A 84 21.55 -13.05 -14.92
C ARG A 84 22.19 -14.06 -15.88
N ASN A 85 22.13 -15.34 -15.55
CA ASN A 85 22.67 -16.41 -16.39
C ASN A 85 21.72 -16.80 -17.53
N PHE A 86 20.48 -16.31 -17.50
CA PHE A 86 19.45 -16.62 -18.48
C PHE A 86 19.38 -15.54 -19.57
N LYS A 87 19.69 -15.92 -20.82
CA LYS A 87 19.64 -15.03 -21.98
C LYS A 87 18.27 -14.99 -22.69
N GLY A 88 17.29 -15.73 -22.20
CA GLY A 88 15.97 -15.82 -22.82
C GLY A 88 15.20 -14.50 -22.69
N ARG A 89 14.70 -13.98 -23.81
CA ARG A 89 13.78 -12.84 -23.81
C ARG A 89 12.37 -13.36 -23.51
N LEU A 90 11.72 -12.78 -22.49
CA LEU A 90 10.30 -13.05 -22.26
C LEU A 90 9.48 -12.60 -23.47
N PRO A 91 8.50 -13.42 -23.93
CA PRO A 91 7.65 -13.08 -25.07
C PRO A 91 6.80 -11.84 -24.78
N ASP A 92 6.62 -10.99 -25.80
CA ASP A 92 5.95 -9.70 -25.67
C ASP A 92 4.49 -9.81 -25.24
N PHE A 93 3.81 -10.93 -25.52
CA PHE A 93 2.43 -11.17 -25.08
C PHE A 93 2.29 -11.23 -23.54
N LEU A 94 3.32 -11.71 -22.82
CA LEU A 94 3.25 -11.80 -21.36
C LEU A 94 3.33 -10.42 -20.69
N ILE A 95 3.87 -9.43 -21.40
CA ILE A 95 4.15 -8.10 -20.86
C ILE A 95 3.23 -7.05 -21.47
N GLY A 96 2.92 -7.15 -22.76
CA GLY A 96 2.11 -6.17 -23.46
C GLY A 96 0.62 -6.25 -23.13
N VAL A 97 -0.02 -5.08 -23.03
CA VAL A 97 -1.47 -4.96 -22.89
C VAL A 97 -2.15 -5.23 -24.26
N PRO A 98 -3.27 -5.99 -24.32
CA PRO A 98 -4.00 -6.60 -23.19
C PRO A 98 -3.54 -8.01 -22.81
N GLY A 99 -2.57 -8.61 -23.51
CA GLY A 99 -2.14 -10.00 -23.29
C GLY A 99 -1.71 -10.32 -21.86
N CYS A 100 -1.03 -9.37 -21.20
CA CYS A 100 -0.65 -9.53 -19.80
C CYS A 100 -1.85 -9.71 -18.86
N LEU A 101 -2.98 -9.08 -19.15
CA LEU A 101 -4.18 -9.13 -18.29
C LEU A 101 -4.80 -10.52 -18.24
N VAL A 102 -4.63 -11.31 -19.30
CA VAL A 102 -5.20 -12.67 -19.43
C VAL A 102 -4.67 -13.59 -18.33
N TRP A 103 -3.41 -13.42 -17.92
CA TRP A 103 -2.81 -14.22 -16.87
C TRP A 103 -2.71 -13.48 -15.53
N LEU A 104 -2.54 -12.15 -15.56
CA LEU A 104 -2.43 -11.34 -14.35
C LEU A 104 -3.73 -11.29 -13.55
N ILE A 105 -4.88 -11.09 -14.20
CA ILE A 105 -6.17 -10.98 -13.51
C ILE A 105 -6.54 -12.29 -12.80
N PRO A 106 -6.50 -13.48 -13.45
CA PRO A 106 -6.74 -14.74 -12.75
C PRO A 106 -5.77 -15.02 -11.61
N LEU A 107 -4.50 -14.65 -11.79
CA LEU A 107 -3.49 -14.86 -10.75
C LEU A 107 -3.73 -13.97 -9.53
N THR A 108 -4.03 -12.68 -9.72
CA THR A 108 -4.41 -11.79 -8.62
C THR A 108 -5.74 -12.19 -7.99
N TRP A 109 -6.69 -12.65 -8.81
CA TRP A 109 -7.97 -13.15 -8.35
C TRP A 109 -7.80 -14.32 -7.39
N TRP A 110 -6.96 -15.30 -7.74
CA TRP A 110 -6.68 -16.44 -6.88
C TRP A 110 -6.25 -16.01 -5.48
N PHE A 111 -5.26 -15.11 -5.37
CA PHE A 111 -4.85 -14.58 -4.06
C PHE A 111 -5.96 -13.78 -3.37
N GLN A 112 -6.75 -13.02 -4.12
CA GLN A 112 -7.89 -12.29 -3.57
C GLN A 112 -8.96 -13.22 -2.97
N THR A 113 -9.17 -14.42 -3.52
CA THR A 113 -10.13 -15.40 -2.93
C THR A 113 -9.69 -15.91 -1.56
N LEU A 114 -8.38 -15.88 -1.27
CA LEU A 114 -7.82 -16.23 0.04
C LEU A 114 -8.01 -15.11 1.07
N MET A 115 -8.52 -13.95 0.65
CA MET A 115 -8.71 -12.74 1.47
C MET A 115 -10.16 -12.24 1.34
N PRO A 116 -11.16 -13.02 1.78
CA PRO A 116 -12.56 -12.65 1.61
C PRO A 116 -12.98 -11.50 2.54
N GLY A 117 -14.03 -10.80 2.16
CA GLY A 117 -14.71 -9.81 3.01
C GLY A 117 -14.42 -8.35 2.68
N GLU A 118 -13.45 -8.06 1.79
CA GLU A 118 -13.09 -6.70 1.40
C GLU A 118 -13.00 -6.55 -0.13
N PHE A 119 -13.23 -5.33 -0.63
CA PHE A 119 -12.98 -4.97 -2.02
C PHE A 119 -11.49 -4.69 -2.23
N GLY A 120 -10.69 -5.75 -2.32
CA GLY A 120 -9.24 -5.67 -2.41
C GLY A 120 -8.54 -6.42 -1.27
N PRO A 121 -7.21 -6.38 -1.23
CA PRO A 121 -6.45 -7.19 -0.29
C PRO A 121 -6.67 -6.71 1.15
N THR A 122 -6.81 -7.66 2.08
CA THR A 122 -6.87 -7.35 3.51
C THR A 122 -5.58 -6.68 3.99
N THR A 123 -5.68 -5.95 5.10
CA THR A 123 -4.53 -5.31 5.74
C THR A 123 -3.93 -6.23 6.81
N ALA A 124 -2.67 -6.68 6.61
CA ALA A 124 -1.90 -7.41 7.61
C ALA A 124 -0.63 -6.62 7.97
N VAL A 125 -0.65 -6.01 9.16
CA VAL A 125 0.32 -5.00 9.64
C VAL A 125 1.30 -5.54 10.70
N GLY A 126 1.35 -6.86 10.83
CA GLY A 126 2.26 -7.54 11.75
C GLY A 126 3.70 -7.60 11.28
N PHE A 127 4.55 -8.16 12.16
CA PHE A 127 5.98 -8.30 11.92
C PHE A 127 6.31 -9.43 10.94
N VAL A 128 5.46 -10.45 10.87
CA VAL A 128 5.66 -11.57 9.95
C VAL A 128 4.68 -11.41 8.77
N PRO A 129 5.15 -11.44 7.52
CA PRO A 129 4.29 -11.22 6.38
C PRO A 129 3.31 -12.37 6.22
N TRP A 130 2.06 -12.04 5.89
CA TRP A 130 1.03 -13.02 5.63
C TRP A 130 1.12 -13.53 4.18
N PRO A 131 1.29 -14.84 3.91
CA PRO A 131 1.58 -15.37 2.58
C PRO A 131 0.58 -14.98 1.49
N PRO A 132 -0.75 -15.00 1.72
CA PRO A 132 -1.70 -14.56 0.70
C PRO A 132 -1.48 -13.11 0.26
N LEU A 133 -1.25 -12.21 1.23
CA LEU A 133 -0.99 -10.80 0.96
C LEU A 133 0.37 -10.58 0.29
N LEU A 134 1.40 -11.29 0.74
CA LEU A 134 2.74 -11.23 0.14
C LEU A 134 2.70 -11.70 -1.32
N GLY A 135 2.01 -12.82 -1.59
CA GLY A 135 1.83 -13.35 -2.95
C GLY A 135 1.02 -12.42 -3.83
N TYR A 136 -0.04 -11.80 -3.31
CA TYR A 136 -0.81 -10.77 -4.01
C TYR A 136 0.10 -9.61 -4.48
N TYR A 137 0.90 -9.03 -3.58
CA TYR A 137 1.83 -7.94 -3.93
C TYR A 137 3.02 -8.38 -4.79
N ALA A 138 3.47 -9.63 -4.64
CA ALA A 138 4.53 -10.20 -5.47
C ALA A 138 4.17 -10.12 -6.95
N ILE A 139 2.90 -10.38 -7.32
CA ILE A 139 2.47 -10.32 -8.73
C ILE A 139 2.76 -8.95 -9.32
N PHE A 140 2.35 -7.87 -8.64
CA PHE A 140 2.58 -6.51 -9.11
C PHE A 140 4.07 -6.16 -9.15
N PHE A 141 4.82 -6.55 -8.11
CA PHE A 141 6.26 -6.28 -8.01
C PHE A 141 7.05 -6.97 -9.12
N PHE A 142 6.89 -8.28 -9.29
CA PHE A 142 7.60 -9.05 -10.31
C PHE A 142 7.14 -8.68 -11.72
N PHE A 143 5.85 -8.36 -11.90
CA PHE A 143 5.37 -7.82 -13.17
C PHE A 143 6.06 -6.50 -13.53
N GLY A 144 6.16 -5.57 -12.57
CA GLY A 144 6.92 -4.33 -12.73
C GLY A 144 8.39 -4.58 -13.07
N ALA A 145 9.03 -5.55 -12.40
CA ALA A 145 10.41 -5.95 -12.70
C ALA A 145 10.57 -6.52 -14.12
N MET A 146 9.59 -7.29 -14.63
CA MET A 146 9.60 -7.78 -16.01
C MET A 146 9.44 -6.65 -17.05
N CYS A 147 8.69 -5.59 -16.70
CA CYS A 147 8.51 -4.42 -17.55
C CYS A 147 9.74 -3.51 -17.60
N PHE A 148 10.64 -3.61 -16.62
CA PHE A 148 11.81 -2.74 -16.51
C PHE A 148 12.69 -2.82 -17.77
N GLY A 149 12.95 -1.65 -18.37
CA GLY A 149 13.76 -1.53 -19.60
C GLY A 149 13.01 -1.86 -20.90
N ARG A 150 11.68 -2.05 -20.88
CA ARG A 150 10.86 -2.29 -22.09
C ARG A 150 9.88 -1.15 -22.36
N GLY A 151 9.96 -0.56 -23.57
CA GLY A 151 9.06 0.53 -24.00
C GLY A 151 7.64 0.12 -24.43
N ILE A 152 7.27 -1.17 -24.35
CA ILE A 152 5.97 -1.67 -24.85
C ILE A 152 4.78 -0.97 -24.17
N TRP A 153 4.92 -0.70 -22.86
CA TRP A 153 3.92 0.00 -22.07
C TRP A 153 3.84 1.49 -22.42
N GLU A 154 4.96 2.05 -22.88
CA GLU A 154 5.06 3.47 -23.19
C GLU A 154 4.17 3.87 -24.36
N GLU A 155 4.16 3.08 -25.44
CA GLU A 155 3.45 3.42 -26.67
C GLU A 155 1.94 3.09 -26.62
N LYS A 156 1.56 1.94 -26.03
CA LYS A 156 0.18 1.42 -26.11
C LYS A 156 -0.73 1.92 -25.00
N VAL A 157 -0.21 2.08 -23.78
CA VAL A 157 -1.03 2.39 -22.59
C VAL A 157 -1.37 3.88 -22.51
N GLY A 158 -0.46 4.75 -22.97
CA GLY A 158 -0.67 6.19 -22.99
C GLY A 158 -1.81 6.65 -23.90
N ARG A 159 -2.17 5.89 -24.96
CA ARG A 159 -3.16 6.31 -25.95
C ARG A 159 -4.62 6.09 -25.50
N TYR A 160 -4.89 5.00 -24.78
CA TYR A 160 -6.26 4.58 -24.43
C TYR A 160 -6.57 4.73 -22.94
N TRP A 161 -5.79 5.53 -22.21
CA TRP A 161 -5.94 5.69 -20.77
C TRP A 161 -7.34 6.11 -20.30
N PRO A 162 -8.13 6.96 -21.02
CA PRO A 162 -9.47 7.33 -20.57
C PRO A 162 -10.43 6.14 -20.60
N LEU A 163 -10.30 5.25 -21.59
CA LEU A 163 -11.12 4.04 -21.70
C LEU A 163 -10.84 3.10 -20.52
N TRP A 164 -9.56 2.90 -20.20
CA TRP A 164 -9.16 2.12 -19.02
C TRP A 164 -9.64 2.76 -17.72
N PHE A 165 -9.66 4.09 -17.63
CA PHE A 165 -10.17 4.82 -16.47
C PHE A 165 -11.68 4.61 -16.28
N VAL A 166 -12.47 4.79 -17.34
CA VAL A 166 -13.92 4.55 -17.29
C VAL A 166 -14.21 3.09 -16.96
N PHE A 167 -13.49 2.16 -17.57
CA PHE A 167 -13.66 0.74 -17.29
C PHE A 167 -13.31 0.38 -15.83
N SER A 168 -12.21 0.92 -15.30
CA SER A 168 -11.87 0.82 -13.87
C SER A 168 -12.99 1.37 -12.99
N LEU A 169 -13.51 2.56 -13.29
CA LEU A 169 -14.58 3.17 -12.50
C LEU A 169 -15.83 2.28 -12.44
N VAL A 170 -16.23 1.68 -13.58
CA VAL A 170 -17.36 0.74 -13.64
C VAL A 170 -17.09 -0.50 -12.77
N LEU A 171 -15.90 -1.10 -12.88
CA LEU A 171 -15.54 -2.26 -12.07
C LEU A 171 -15.50 -1.94 -10.56
N GLY A 172 -14.99 -0.77 -10.19
CA GLY A 172 -14.93 -0.30 -8.82
C GLY A 172 -16.32 -0.07 -8.22
N LEU A 173 -17.16 0.71 -8.90
CA LEU A 173 -18.53 1.00 -8.44
C LEU A 173 -19.37 -0.28 -8.35
N TRP A 174 -19.29 -1.15 -9.35
CA TRP A 174 -20.02 -2.42 -9.34
C TRP A 174 -19.49 -3.36 -8.26
N GLY A 175 -18.18 -3.40 -8.07
CA GLY A 175 -17.51 -4.14 -7.02
C GLY A 175 -18.00 -3.76 -5.63
N MET A 176 -18.09 -2.46 -5.34
CA MET A 176 -18.60 -1.96 -4.05
C MET A 176 -20.04 -2.42 -3.76
N VAL A 177 -20.93 -2.32 -4.76
CA VAL A 177 -22.32 -2.82 -4.64
C VAL A 177 -22.37 -4.33 -4.38
N LEU A 178 -21.43 -5.09 -4.96
CA LEU A 178 -21.40 -6.54 -4.82
C LEU A 178 -20.80 -7.00 -3.49
N VAL A 179 -19.84 -6.23 -2.94
CA VAL A 179 -19.25 -6.49 -1.61
C VAL A 179 -20.33 -6.43 -0.54
N GLU A 180 -21.21 -5.42 -0.59
CA GLU A 180 -22.35 -5.31 0.33
C GLU A 180 -23.31 -6.51 0.22
N LYS A 181 -23.40 -7.12 -0.96
CA LYS A 181 -24.25 -8.28 -1.23
C LYS A 181 -23.54 -9.63 -1.01
N GLY A 182 -22.25 -9.63 -0.70
CA GLY A 182 -21.45 -10.85 -0.51
C GLY A 182 -21.31 -11.71 -1.77
N GLY A 183 -21.29 -11.12 -2.97
CA GLY A 183 -21.26 -11.89 -4.20
C GLY A 183 -19.90 -12.54 -4.53
N ASP A 184 -19.91 -13.77 -5.05
CA ASP A 184 -18.70 -14.54 -5.40
C ASP A 184 -17.81 -13.89 -6.48
N ALA A 185 -18.35 -12.93 -7.24
CA ALA A 185 -17.60 -12.21 -8.26
C ALA A 185 -16.76 -11.04 -7.71
N VAL A 186 -16.86 -10.72 -6.41
CA VAL A 186 -16.09 -9.63 -5.77
C VAL A 186 -14.58 -9.73 -6.03
N PRO A 187 -13.94 -10.90 -5.83
CA PRO A 187 -12.50 -11.03 -6.07
C PRO A 187 -12.09 -10.76 -7.53
N TRP A 188 -12.95 -11.11 -8.48
CA TRP A 188 -12.71 -10.86 -9.91
C TRP A 188 -12.80 -9.37 -10.23
N LEU A 189 -13.83 -8.70 -9.72
CA LEU A 189 -14.02 -7.27 -9.90
C LEU A 189 -12.89 -6.48 -9.23
N ALA A 190 -12.46 -6.86 -8.03
CA ALA A 190 -11.35 -6.22 -7.32
C ALA A 190 -10.03 -6.36 -8.10
N SER A 191 -9.75 -7.55 -8.63
CA SER A 191 -8.55 -7.83 -9.43
C SER A 191 -8.55 -7.05 -10.75
N GLY A 192 -9.69 -7.06 -11.46
CA GLY A 192 -9.86 -6.29 -12.69
C GLY A 192 -9.73 -4.79 -12.43
N PHE A 193 -10.35 -4.30 -11.35
CA PHE A 193 -10.25 -2.91 -10.91
C PHE A 193 -8.80 -2.50 -10.65
N ALA A 194 -8.03 -3.31 -9.92
CA ALA A 194 -6.63 -3.03 -9.62
C ALA A 194 -5.80 -2.84 -10.89
N TRP A 195 -5.83 -3.81 -11.80
CA TRP A 195 -5.04 -3.77 -13.04
C TRP A 195 -5.47 -2.66 -14.00
N THR A 196 -6.77 -2.47 -14.17
CA THR A 196 -7.30 -1.42 -15.06
C THR A 196 -7.00 -0.02 -14.52
N THR A 197 -7.04 0.15 -13.19
CA THR A 197 -6.61 1.40 -12.53
C THR A 197 -5.12 1.65 -12.72
N ILE A 198 -4.27 0.62 -12.56
CA ILE A 198 -2.83 0.73 -12.81
C ILE A 198 -2.57 1.20 -14.25
N ILE A 199 -3.18 0.57 -15.24
CA ILE A 199 -3.06 0.95 -16.66
C ILE A 199 -3.55 2.39 -16.88
N ALA A 200 -4.73 2.74 -16.35
CA ALA A 200 -5.32 4.06 -16.50
C ALA A 200 -4.45 5.16 -15.89
N MET A 201 -3.95 4.95 -14.68
CA MET A 201 -3.10 5.92 -13.98
C MET A 201 -1.76 6.07 -14.70
N MET A 202 -1.09 4.99 -15.08
CA MET A 202 0.16 5.10 -15.84
C MET A 202 -0.04 5.86 -17.16
N GLY A 203 -1.12 5.59 -17.88
CA GLY A 203 -1.45 6.33 -19.10
C GLY A 203 -1.75 7.81 -18.84
N PHE A 204 -2.48 8.14 -17.77
CA PHE A 204 -2.74 9.52 -17.34
C PHE A 204 -1.45 10.27 -17.02
N PHE A 205 -0.57 9.71 -16.17
CA PHE A 205 0.71 10.33 -15.83
C PHE A 205 1.58 10.54 -17.07
N ARG A 206 1.56 9.63 -18.04
CA ARG A 206 2.27 9.83 -19.31
C ARG A 206 1.67 10.95 -20.17
N ALA A 207 0.34 11.03 -20.25
CA ALA A 207 -0.32 12.02 -21.08
C ALA A 207 -0.09 13.46 -20.58
N PHE A 208 -0.07 13.67 -19.26
CA PHE A 208 -0.02 15.03 -18.68
C PHE A 208 1.28 15.39 -17.98
N LEU A 209 2.03 14.42 -17.45
CA LEU A 209 3.13 14.66 -16.50
C LEU A 209 4.51 14.19 -17.00
N ASN A 210 4.62 13.73 -18.25
CA ASN A 210 5.87 13.22 -18.84
C ASN A 210 6.86 14.30 -19.31
N GLN A 211 6.51 15.58 -19.21
CA GLN A 211 7.32 16.70 -19.77
C GLN A 211 8.51 17.12 -18.90
N GLY A 212 8.93 16.30 -17.92
CA GLY A 212 10.08 16.62 -17.06
C GLY A 212 9.89 17.83 -16.14
N ASN A 213 8.64 18.18 -15.81
CA ASN A 213 8.32 19.38 -15.02
C ASN A 213 9.01 19.34 -13.63
N PRO A 214 9.84 20.33 -13.28
CA PRO A 214 10.54 20.38 -12.01
C PRO A 214 9.63 20.31 -10.78
N LYS A 215 8.42 20.88 -10.83
CA LYS A 215 7.45 20.84 -9.73
C LYS A 215 6.90 19.43 -9.51
N VAL A 216 6.64 18.70 -10.58
CA VAL A 216 6.17 17.30 -10.53
C VAL A 216 7.27 16.40 -9.99
N ARG A 217 8.51 16.59 -10.47
CA ARG A 217 9.68 15.90 -9.92
C ARG A 217 9.85 16.18 -8.43
N TYR A 218 9.73 17.45 -8.02
CA TYR A 218 9.80 17.83 -6.60
C TYR A 218 8.74 17.11 -5.74
N LEU A 219 7.49 17.05 -6.21
CA LEU A 219 6.43 16.35 -5.48
C LEU A 219 6.71 14.85 -5.38
N SER A 220 7.08 14.20 -6.49
CA SER A 220 7.48 12.78 -6.52
C SER A 220 8.63 12.49 -5.56
N ASP A 221 9.60 13.40 -5.52
CA ASP A 221 10.79 13.35 -4.67
C ASP A 221 10.49 13.51 -3.17
N SER A 222 9.37 14.14 -2.83
CA SER A 222 8.92 14.34 -1.45
C SER A 222 8.03 13.21 -0.94
N ALA A 223 7.45 12.40 -1.85
CA ALA A 223 6.41 11.44 -1.55
C ALA A 223 6.81 10.41 -0.48
N TYR A 224 8.07 9.96 -0.48
CA TYR A 224 8.55 9.00 0.51
C TYR A 224 8.65 9.61 1.92
N TRP A 225 9.13 10.86 2.03
CA TRP A 225 9.11 11.58 3.32
C TRP A 225 7.68 11.80 3.82
N LEU A 226 6.79 12.26 2.94
CA LEU A 226 5.37 12.45 3.27
C LEU A 226 4.76 11.13 3.78
N TYR A 227 5.01 10.02 3.08
CA TYR A 227 4.56 8.69 3.50
C TYR A 227 5.04 8.31 4.91
N LEU A 228 6.30 8.59 5.28
CA LEU A 228 6.80 8.24 6.60
C LEU A 228 6.18 9.09 7.72
N ALA A 229 6.01 10.38 7.48
CA ALA A 229 5.71 11.37 8.53
C ALA A 229 4.24 11.79 8.62
N HIS A 230 3.38 11.44 7.65
CA HIS A 230 2.02 11.97 7.61
C HIS A 230 1.11 11.49 8.74
N VAL A 231 1.14 10.21 9.14
CA VAL A 231 0.14 9.66 10.08
C VAL A 231 0.12 10.39 11.43
N PRO A 232 1.25 10.60 12.14
CA PRO A 232 1.23 11.33 13.40
C PRO A 232 0.68 12.75 13.27
N LEU A 233 1.05 13.44 12.17
CA LEU A 233 0.59 14.81 11.92
C LEU A 233 -0.90 14.86 11.55
N MET A 234 -1.39 13.89 10.77
CA MET A 234 -2.82 13.72 10.49
C MET A 234 -3.62 13.56 11.79
N ILE A 235 -3.16 12.68 12.69
CA ILE A 235 -3.80 12.45 14.00
C ILE A 235 -3.82 13.76 14.80
N ALA A 236 -2.70 14.46 14.89
CA ALA A 236 -2.62 15.73 15.63
C ALA A 236 -3.58 16.78 15.08
N VAL A 237 -3.61 17.00 13.76
CA VAL A 237 -4.51 17.97 13.12
C VAL A 237 -5.97 17.56 13.30
N GLN A 238 -6.29 16.26 13.15
CA GLN A 238 -7.65 15.76 13.38
C GLN A 238 -8.13 15.97 14.81
N ILE A 239 -7.28 15.77 15.82
CA ILE A 239 -7.61 16.06 17.22
C ILE A 239 -7.89 17.55 17.41
N LEU A 240 -7.05 18.42 16.84
CA LEU A 240 -7.20 19.88 16.98
C LEU A 240 -8.51 20.41 16.37
N ILE A 241 -8.92 19.89 15.22
CA ILE A 241 -10.15 20.34 14.53
C ILE A 241 -11.38 19.48 14.86
N SER A 242 -11.23 18.49 15.74
CA SER A 242 -12.29 17.51 16.03
C SER A 242 -13.58 18.20 16.49
N GLY A 243 -13.46 19.17 17.40
CA GLY A 243 -14.58 19.94 17.96
C GLY A 243 -15.13 21.06 17.07
N TRP A 244 -14.59 21.29 15.87
CA TRP A 244 -15.08 22.38 15.01
C TRP A 244 -16.40 21.97 14.33
N GLU A 245 -17.41 22.83 14.39
CA GLU A 245 -18.72 22.62 13.74
C GLU A 245 -18.69 23.05 12.26
N ILE A 246 -17.73 22.53 11.50
CA ILE A 246 -17.59 22.80 10.05
C ILE A 246 -17.92 21.56 9.20
N PRO A 247 -18.38 21.74 7.94
CA PRO A 247 -18.64 20.65 7.02
C PRO A 247 -17.46 19.67 6.86
N LEU A 248 -17.76 18.38 6.71
CA LEU A 248 -16.76 17.31 6.59
C LEU A 248 -15.75 17.54 5.47
N ILE A 249 -16.23 18.03 4.30
CA ILE A 249 -15.36 18.31 3.15
C ILE A 249 -14.31 19.36 3.51
N ILE A 250 -14.69 20.38 4.29
CA ILE A 250 -13.76 21.43 4.73
C ILE A 250 -12.76 20.84 5.72
N LYS A 251 -13.19 20.01 6.68
CA LYS A 251 -12.26 19.29 7.58
C LYS A 251 -11.26 18.45 6.77
N LEU A 252 -11.74 17.73 5.75
CA LEU A 252 -10.91 16.89 4.89
C LEU A 252 -9.85 17.73 4.14
N VAL A 253 -10.26 18.86 3.54
CA VAL A 253 -9.35 19.77 2.85
C VAL A 253 -8.32 20.36 3.80
N ILE A 254 -8.74 20.77 5.01
CA ILE A 254 -7.82 21.29 6.04
C ILE A 254 -6.81 20.23 6.45
N VAL A 255 -7.27 19.01 6.72
CA VAL A 255 -6.39 17.91 7.16
C VAL A 255 -5.42 17.55 6.05
N ILE A 256 -5.89 17.22 4.85
CA ILE A 256 -5.02 16.80 3.74
C ILE A 256 -4.11 17.94 3.31
N GLY A 257 -4.67 19.12 3.06
CA GLY A 257 -3.92 20.29 2.58
C GLY A 257 -2.93 20.80 3.61
N GLY A 258 -3.36 20.92 4.87
CA GLY A 258 -2.54 21.41 5.98
C GLY A 258 -1.38 20.46 6.28
N VAL A 259 -1.65 19.16 6.42
CA VAL A 259 -0.62 18.14 6.65
C VAL A 259 0.38 18.12 5.49
N THR A 260 -0.11 18.11 4.25
CA THR A 260 0.76 18.11 3.07
C THR A 260 1.63 19.36 3.02
N ALA A 261 1.06 20.55 3.25
CA ALA A 261 1.80 21.81 3.24
C ALA A 261 2.90 21.83 4.31
N VAL A 262 2.57 21.45 5.54
CA VAL A 262 3.55 21.39 6.65
C VAL A 262 4.67 20.41 6.32
N LEU A 263 4.35 19.22 5.81
CA LEU A 263 5.37 18.22 5.45
C LEU A 263 6.25 18.66 4.28
N LEU A 264 5.71 19.39 3.30
CA LEU A 264 6.49 19.96 2.20
C LEU A 264 7.43 21.08 2.68
N VAL A 265 6.98 21.92 3.61
CA VAL A 265 7.85 22.92 4.25
C VAL A 265 8.99 22.24 5.00
N ILE A 266 8.68 21.25 5.84
CA ILE A 266 9.71 20.47 6.55
C ILE A 266 10.64 19.77 5.55
N TYR A 267 10.10 19.23 4.46
CA TYR A 267 10.90 18.59 3.42
C TYR A 267 11.93 19.55 2.83
N GLU A 268 11.52 20.77 2.44
CA GLU A 268 12.42 21.74 1.82
C GLU A 268 13.55 22.18 2.75
N PHE A 269 13.25 22.44 4.02
CA PHE A 269 14.22 23.03 4.95
C PHE A 269 15.04 21.98 5.73
N ALA A 270 14.46 20.84 6.09
CA ALA A 270 15.08 19.89 7.03
C ALA A 270 15.47 18.54 6.40
N ILE A 271 14.87 18.15 5.25
CA ILE A 271 15.08 16.81 4.68
C ILE A 271 15.87 16.88 3.38
N ARG A 272 15.42 17.66 2.39
CA ARG A 272 15.84 17.57 0.99
C ARG A 272 17.36 17.60 0.75
N TYR A 273 18.08 18.46 1.48
CA TYR A 273 19.52 18.64 1.34
C TYR A 273 20.31 18.14 2.55
N THR A 274 19.69 17.34 3.42
CA THR A 274 20.34 16.80 4.62
C THR A 274 20.71 15.33 4.44
N TRP A 275 21.51 14.81 5.37
CA TRP A 275 21.84 13.38 5.43
C TRP A 275 20.59 12.50 5.53
N ILE A 276 19.53 13.00 6.18
CA ILE A 276 18.23 12.32 6.26
C ILE A 276 17.62 12.20 4.86
N GLY A 277 17.54 13.30 4.11
CA GLY A 277 17.07 13.22 2.72
C GLY A 277 17.96 12.37 1.82
N ALA A 278 19.28 12.34 2.08
CA ALA A 278 20.20 11.47 1.36
C ALA A 278 19.93 9.98 1.59
N ILE A 279 19.59 9.58 2.81
CA ILE A 279 19.20 8.20 3.14
C ILE A 279 17.83 7.88 2.56
N LEU A 280 16.88 8.80 2.67
CA LEU A 280 15.49 8.55 2.30
C LEU A 280 15.23 8.64 0.79
N ASN A 281 15.82 9.61 0.10
CA ASN A 281 15.49 9.94 -1.30
C ASN A 281 16.72 9.89 -2.23
N GLY A 282 17.87 9.45 -1.73
CA GLY A 282 19.16 9.57 -2.42
C GLY A 282 19.77 10.98 -2.28
N ARG A 283 21.11 11.07 -2.37
CA ARG A 283 21.83 12.36 -2.26
C ARG A 283 21.40 13.31 -3.38
N LYS A 284 21.04 14.53 -2.99
CA LYS A 284 20.73 15.62 -3.92
C LYS A 284 21.71 16.75 -3.73
N PHE A 285 22.33 17.17 -4.83
CA PHE A 285 23.23 18.31 -4.85
C PHE A 285 22.45 19.52 -5.39
N ARG A 286 22.69 20.69 -4.80
CA ARG A 286 22.31 21.94 -5.46
C ARG A 286 23.22 22.06 -6.68
N VAL A 287 22.64 21.95 -7.88
CA VAL A 287 23.37 22.33 -9.09
C VAL A 287 23.50 23.83 -9.04
N SER A 288 24.66 24.35 -8.64
CA SER A 288 24.99 25.75 -8.88
C SER A 288 24.96 25.94 -10.39
N PRO A 289 24.21 26.93 -10.92
CA PRO A 289 24.31 27.27 -12.34
C PRO A 289 25.78 27.49 -12.69
N PRO A 290 26.28 26.96 -13.82
CA PRO A 290 27.64 27.28 -14.24
C PRO A 290 27.79 28.80 -14.31
N PRO A 291 28.91 29.37 -13.84
CA PRO A 291 29.14 30.80 -13.93
C PRO A 291 28.98 31.24 -15.40
N LEU A 292 28.29 32.37 -15.60
CA LEU A 292 28.11 32.94 -16.93
C LEU A 292 29.48 33.09 -17.61
N PRO A 293 29.60 32.82 -18.92
CA PRO A 293 30.86 33.06 -19.64
C PRO A 293 31.29 34.50 -19.38
N ILE A 294 32.50 34.68 -18.85
CA ILE A 294 33.12 35.99 -18.77
C ILE A 294 33.35 36.39 -20.22
N GLU A 295 32.55 37.33 -20.71
CA GLU A 295 32.77 37.99 -21.98
C GLU A 295 34.17 38.61 -21.90
N LYS A 296 35.12 38.04 -22.64
CA LYS A 296 36.42 38.66 -22.80
C LYS A 296 36.15 40.00 -23.48
N GLN A 297 36.28 41.09 -22.71
CA GLN A 297 36.49 42.40 -23.29
C GLN A 297 37.83 42.31 -24.01
N ASP A 298 37.77 42.09 -25.32
CA ASP A 298 38.92 42.28 -26.18
C ASP A 298 39.34 43.76 -26.08
N LEU A 299 40.61 43.95 -25.71
CA LEU A 299 41.32 45.21 -25.52
C LEU A 299 41.36 46.07 -26.79
#